data_AF-A0A550CED0-F1
#
_entry.id   AF-A0A550CED0-F1
#
_cell.length_a   1.000
_cell.length_b   1.000
_cell.length_c   1.000
_cell.angle_alpha   90.00
_cell.angle_beta   90.00
_cell.angle_gamma   90.00
#
_symmetry.space_group_name_H-M   'P 1'
#
loop_
_entity.id
_entity.type
_entity.pdbx_description
1 polymer ?
#
loop_
_entity_poly.entity_id
_entity_poly.type
_entity_poly.pdbx_seq_one_letter_code
_entity_poly.pdbx_strand_id
1 'polypeptide(L)'
;LESFKLLPGGTMMEDTLVQILSLPQMSRLKYLHLRLSLVSDLFFSYLKVAPERPILQHLRELRIAKCATQDGTIGRMIRSRHKYSYPLRHLHMSFMRQEEGLHQQDRAEFRRLRDMVSIFEIAT
;
A
#
# COMPACT_ATOMS: atom_id res chain seq x y z
N LEU A 1 0.34 -18.40 2.01
CA LEU A 1 1.60 -17.66 1.75
C LEU A 1 1.65 -16.46 2.68
N GLU A 2 2.77 -16.21 3.39
CA GLU A 2 2.86 -15.07 4.34
C GLU A 2 3.67 -13.87 3.79
N SER A 3 4.56 -14.10 2.83
CA SER A 3 5.35 -13.04 2.18
C SER A 3 5.28 -13.19 0.67
N PHE A 4 5.13 -12.06 -0.02
CA PHE A 4 5.14 -11.96 -1.47
C PHE A 4 6.03 -10.79 -1.86
N LYS A 5 7.02 -11.07 -2.71
CA LYS A 5 7.99 -10.08 -3.17
C LYS A 5 8.05 -10.13 -4.68
N LEU A 6 7.77 -8.98 -5.30
CA LEU A 6 8.03 -8.80 -6.71
C LEU A 6 9.43 -8.17 -6.86
N LEU A 7 10.37 -8.99 -7.31
CA LEU A 7 11.77 -8.60 -7.53
C LEU A 7 11.97 -7.97 -8.92
N PRO A 8 13.09 -7.24 -9.11
CA PRO A 8 13.39 -6.66 -10.40
C PRO A 8 13.50 -7.70 -11.53
N GLY A 9 12.75 -7.53 -12.63
CA GLY A 9 12.84 -8.42 -13.79
C GLY A 9 11.57 -8.63 -14.62
N GLY A 10 10.45 -7.97 -14.33
CA GLY A 10 9.22 -8.13 -15.13
C GLY A 10 8.30 -6.91 -15.13
N THR A 11 7.63 -6.70 -16.26
CA THR A 11 6.56 -5.70 -16.45
C THR A 11 5.23 -6.25 -15.96
N MET A 12 5.13 -6.58 -14.67
CA MET A 12 3.83 -6.98 -14.11
C MET A 12 2.92 -5.76 -14.08
N MET A 13 1.82 -5.84 -14.83
CA MET A 13 0.78 -4.82 -14.84
C MET A 13 0.05 -4.80 -13.49
N GLU A 14 -0.44 -3.63 -13.10
CA GLU A 14 -1.11 -3.41 -11.80
C GLU A 14 -2.38 -4.26 -11.65
N ASP A 15 -3.17 -4.42 -12.72
CA ASP A 15 -4.36 -5.26 -12.76
C ASP A 15 -4.05 -6.73 -12.47
N THR A 16 -2.97 -7.25 -13.05
CA THR A 16 -2.47 -8.61 -12.86
C THR A 16 -2.01 -8.81 -11.43
N LEU A 17 -1.32 -7.82 -10.85
CA LEU A 17 -0.94 -7.83 -9.45
C LEU A 17 -2.17 -7.90 -8.53
N VAL A 18 -3.19 -7.07 -8.80
CA VAL A 18 -4.44 -7.08 -8.03
C VAL A 18 -5.14 -8.43 -8.12
N GLN A 19 -5.21 -9.03 -9.31
CA GLN A 19 -5.79 -10.37 -9.49
C GLN A 19 -5.04 -11.42 -8.68
N ILE A 20 -3.71 -11.41 -8.73
CA ILE A 20 -2.85 -12.31 -7.95
C ILE A 20 -3.12 -12.14 -6.44
N LEU A 21 -3.17 -10.90 -5.96
CA LEU A 21 -3.42 -10.58 -4.55
C LEU A 21 -4.83 -10.94 -4.08
N SER A 22 -5.77 -11.08 -5.01
CA SER A 22 -7.14 -11.51 -4.75
C SER A 22 -7.30 -13.03 -4.64
N LEU A 23 -6.27 -13.81 -5.00
CA LEU A 23 -6.33 -15.26 -4.93
C LEU A 23 -6.41 -15.76 -3.48
N PRO A 24 -7.18 -16.83 -3.18
CA PRO A 24 -7.38 -17.31 -1.80
C PRO A 24 -6.07 -17.61 -1.04
N GLN A 25 -5.03 -18.07 -1.73
CA GLN A 25 -3.71 -18.34 -1.13
C GLN A 25 -3.00 -17.08 -0.59
N MET A 26 -3.41 -15.89 -1.04
CA MET A 26 -2.90 -14.59 -0.59
C MET A 26 -3.64 -14.06 0.64
N SER A 27 -4.73 -14.70 1.08
CA SER A 27 -5.50 -14.27 2.27
C SER A 27 -4.63 -14.11 3.52
N ARG A 28 -3.61 -14.95 3.68
CA ARG A 28 -2.67 -14.98 4.82
C ARG A 28 -1.43 -14.08 4.64
N LEU A 29 -1.39 -13.28 3.59
CA LEU A 29 -0.25 -12.43 3.29
C LEU A 29 -0.05 -11.38 4.39
N LYS A 30 1.15 -11.31 4.94
CA LYS A 30 1.58 -10.36 5.98
C LYS A 30 2.56 -9.33 5.47
N TYR A 31 3.37 -9.69 4.47
CA TYR A 31 4.45 -8.87 3.92
C TYR A 31 4.36 -8.78 2.41
N LEU A 32 4.12 -7.58 1.87
CA LEU A 32 4.03 -7.31 0.44
C LEU A 32 5.11 -6.31 0.01
N HIS A 33 6.07 -6.75 -0.82
CA HIS A 33 7.14 -5.89 -1.33
C HIS A 33 7.05 -5.76 -2.86
N LEU A 34 6.80 -4.55 -3.34
CA LEU A 34 6.61 -4.18 -4.74
C LEU A 34 7.74 -3.23 -5.17
N ARG A 35 8.88 -3.80 -5.55
CA ARG A 35 10.09 -3.01 -5.86
C ARG A 35 10.14 -2.41 -7.26
N LEU A 36 9.34 -2.90 -8.21
CA LEU A 36 9.31 -2.39 -9.60
C LEU A 36 7.92 -2.07 -10.15
N SER A 37 6.86 -2.46 -9.47
CA SER A 37 5.50 -2.12 -9.93
C SER A 37 5.25 -0.65 -9.67
N LEU A 38 4.97 0.10 -10.74
CA LEU A 38 4.26 1.36 -10.60
C LEU A 38 2.84 1.01 -10.13
N VAL A 39 2.50 1.46 -8.94
CA VAL A 39 1.14 1.33 -8.40
C VAL A 39 0.48 2.70 -8.33
N SER A 40 -0.81 2.73 -8.64
CA SER A 40 -1.63 3.91 -8.74
C SER A 40 -2.74 3.91 -7.68
N ASP A 41 -3.62 4.91 -7.74
CA ASP A 41 -4.81 4.96 -6.90
C ASP A 41 -5.65 3.67 -6.96
N LEU A 42 -5.61 2.97 -8.10
CA LEU A 42 -6.29 1.70 -8.29
C LEU A 42 -5.83 0.67 -7.25
N PHE A 43 -4.53 0.39 -7.14
CA PHE A 43 -4.00 -0.56 -6.15
C PHE A 43 -4.38 -0.18 -4.72
N PHE A 44 -4.28 1.10 -4.35
CA PHE A 44 -4.65 1.54 -3.00
C PHE A 44 -6.16 1.46 -2.73
N SER A 45 -7.00 1.57 -3.76
CA SER A 45 -8.43 1.34 -3.65
C SER A 45 -8.75 -0.11 -3.28
N TYR A 46 -7.98 -1.08 -3.78
CA TYR A 46 -8.11 -2.49 -3.40
C TYR A 46 -7.62 -2.80 -1.98
N LEU A 47 -6.68 -2.00 -1.45
CA LEU A 47 -6.20 -2.14 -0.07
C LEU A 47 -7.09 -1.45 0.96
N LYS A 48 -8.02 -0.59 0.53
CA LYS A 48 -9.06 -0.06 1.41
C LYS A 48 -9.92 -1.22 1.87
N VAL A 49 -10.14 -1.29 3.18
CA VAL A 49 -11.03 -2.30 3.74
C VAL A 49 -12.47 -1.81 3.62
N ALA A 50 -13.28 -2.62 2.95
CA ALA A 50 -14.73 -2.56 2.99
C ALA A 50 -15.26 -3.70 3.89
N PRO A 51 -16.40 -3.51 4.58
CA PRO A 51 -16.98 -4.52 5.47
C PRO A 51 -17.21 -5.87 4.79
N GLU A 52 -17.54 -5.86 3.50
CA GLU A 52 -18.03 -7.04 2.81
C GLU A 52 -16.91 -8.01 2.38
N ARG A 53 -15.71 -7.53 2.05
CA ARG A 53 -14.54 -8.35 1.68
C ARG A 53 -13.21 -7.63 1.92
N PRO A 54 -12.58 -7.75 3.10
CA PRO A 54 -11.25 -7.19 3.33
C PRO A 54 -10.19 -7.98 2.55
N ILE A 55 -9.63 -7.38 1.49
CA ILE A 55 -8.48 -7.94 0.77
C ILE A 55 -7.22 -7.72 1.60
N LEU A 56 -6.40 -8.77 1.72
CA LEU A 56 -5.16 -8.78 2.50
C LEU A 56 -5.35 -8.28 3.94
N GLN A 57 -6.37 -8.80 4.63
CA GLN A 57 -6.70 -8.43 6.02
C GLN A 57 -5.52 -8.62 7.01
N HIS A 58 -4.63 -9.57 6.72
CA HIS A 58 -3.46 -9.86 7.55
C HIS A 58 -2.22 -9.08 7.16
N LEU A 59 -2.29 -8.19 6.16
CA LEU A 59 -1.15 -7.39 5.72
C LEU A 59 -0.71 -6.44 6.83
N ARG A 60 0.56 -6.56 7.22
CA ARG A 60 1.20 -5.76 8.26
C ARG A 60 2.28 -4.85 7.69
N GLU A 61 2.89 -5.26 6.59
CA GLU A 61 3.99 -4.53 5.98
C GLU A 61 3.77 -4.41 4.48
N LEU A 62 3.80 -3.16 4.01
CA LEU A 62 3.71 -2.80 2.61
C LEU A 62 4.96 -1.99 2.24
N ARG A 63 5.73 -2.48 1.28
CA ARG A 63 6.85 -1.76 0.68
C ARG A 63 6.60 -1.53 -0.79
N ILE A 64 6.65 -0.30 -1.24
CA ILE A 64 6.42 0.11 -2.62
C ILE A 64 7.61 0.99 -3.03
N ALA A 65 8.26 0.69 -4.14
CA ALA A 65 9.39 1.52 -4.57
C ALA A 65 8.96 2.77 -5.34
N LYS A 66 7.82 2.73 -6.05
CA LYS A 66 7.32 3.84 -6.85
C LYS A 66 5.79 3.81 -6.90
N CYS A 67 5.13 4.89 -6.50
CA CYS A 67 3.70 5.07 -6.70
C CYS A 67 3.38 6.38 -7.43
N ALA A 68 2.30 6.36 -8.21
CA ALA A 68 1.71 7.50 -8.89
C ALA A 68 0.25 7.68 -8.42
N THR A 69 0.00 8.53 -7.42
CA THR A 69 -1.30 8.62 -6.74
C THR A 69 -1.80 10.06 -6.57
N GLN A 70 -3.09 10.21 -6.38
CA GLN A 70 -3.66 11.48 -5.93
C GLN A 70 -3.43 11.71 -4.42
N ASP A 71 -3.26 12.97 -4.05
CA ASP A 71 -3.13 13.34 -2.64
C ASP A 71 -4.34 12.85 -1.81
N GLY A 72 -4.02 12.32 -0.63
CA GLY A 72 -4.97 11.78 0.34
C GLY A 72 -5.40 10.35 0.05
N THR A 73 -5.04 9.74 -1.10
CA THR A 73 -5.44 8.36 -1.40
C THR A 73 -4.86 7.37 -0.40
N ILE A 74 -3.58 7.52 -0.07
CA ILE A 74 -2.85 6.61 0.80
C ILE A 74 -3.33 6.80 2.24
N GLY A 75 -3.47 8.04 2.70
CA GLY A 75 -4.01 8.39 4.00
C GLY A 75 -5.42 7.81 4.20
N ARG A 76 -6.31 7.93 3.21
CA ARG A 76 -7.64 7.30 3.24
C ARG A 76 -7.57 5.78 3.37
N MET A 77 -6.63 5.13 2.68
CA MET A 77 -6.41 3.69 2.77
C MET A 77 -5.95 3.29 4.17
N ILE A 78 -4.92 3.93 4.73
CA ILE A 78 -4.43 3.63 6.08
C ILE A 78 -5.54 3.86 7.12
N ARG A 79 -6.25 4.98 7.01
CA ARG A 79 -7.38 5.29 7.90
C ARG A 79 -8.48 4.23 7.84
N SER A 80 -8.85 3.78 6.64
CA SER A 80 -9.82 2.70 6.44
C SER A 80 -9.35 1.41 7.13
N ARG A 81 -8.10 1.00 6.90
CA ARG A 81 -7.51 -0.19 7.54
C ARG A 81 -7.51 -0.10 9.06
N HIS A 82 -7.17 1.06 9.62
CA HIS A 82 -7.23 1.28 11.05
C HIS A 82 -8.67 1.21 11.58
N LYS A 83 -9.62 1.87 10.92
CA LYS A 83 -11.05 1.88 11.29
C LYS A 83 -11.62 0.46 11.41
N TYR A 84 -11.19 -0.45 10.54
CA TYR A 84 -11.67 -1.84 10.52
C TYR A 84 -10.76 -2.84 11.25
N SER A 85 -9.83 -2.38 12.10
CA SER A 85 -8.93 -3.26 12.88
C SER A 85 -7.99 -4.16 12.04
N TYR A 86 -7.61 -3.70 10.85
CA TYR A 86 -6.61 -4.35 9.99
C TYR A 86 -5.39 -3.44 9.71
N PRO A 87 -4.75 -2.85 10.75
CA PRO A 87 -3.74 -1.82 10.56
C PRO A 87 -2.49 -2.37 9.89
N LEU A 88 -1.92 -1.55 8.99
CA LEU A 88 -0.52 -1.71 8.61
C LEU A 88 0.35 -1.30 9.81
N ARG A 89 1.42 -2.05 10.08
CA ARG A 89 2.43 -1.68 11.08
C ARG A 89 3.59 -0.94 10.46
N HIS A 90 3.92 -1.29 9.21
CA HIS A 90 5.02 -0.70 8.47
C HIS A 90 4.54 -0.34 7.06
N LEU A 91 4.76 0.91 6.70
CA LEU A 91 4.54 1.40 5.34
C LEU A 91 5.84 2.04 4.86
N HIS A 92 6.37 1.54 3.77
CA HIS A 92 7.54 2.10 3.12
C HIS A 92 7.19 2.40 1.67
N MET A 93 7.30 3.66 1.27
CA MET A 93 6.97 4.08 -0.08
C MET A 93 7.83 5.23 -0.58
N SER A 94 7.94 5.32 -1.90
CA SER A 94 8.43 6.50 -2.58
C SER A 94 7.46 6.87 -3.69
N PHE A 95 7.21 8.17 -3.82
CA PHE A 95 6.44 8.73 -4.91
C PHE A 95 7.30 8.79 -6.19
N MET A 96 6.64 8.83 -7.34
CA MET A 96 7.32 9.22 -8.57
C MET A 96 7.87 10.63 -8.41
N ARG A 97 9.03 10.92 -9.01
CA ARG A 97 9.70 12.22 -8.88
C ARG A 97 8.79 13.40 -9.24
N GLN A 98 7.88 13.20 -10.19
CA GLN A 98 6.90 14.20 -10.63
C GLN A 98 5.83 14.51 -9.56
N GLU A 99 5.64 13.62 -8.59
CA GLU A 99 4.65 13.75 -7.52
C GLU A 99 5.27 14.18 -6.18
N GLU A 100 6.59 14.32 -6.11
CA GLU A 100 7.27 14.75 -4.89
C GLU A 100 6.74 16.12 -4.42
N GLY A 101 6.32 16.17 -3.16
CA GLY A 101 5.76 17.39 -2.55
C GLY A 101 4.28 17.65 -2.82
N LEU A 102 3.62 16.83 -3.65
CA LEU A 102 2.19 16.97 -3.95
C LEU A 102 1.26 16.26 -2.94
N HIS A 103 1.83 15.53 -1.98
CA HIS A 103 1.11 14.63 -1.06
C HIS A 103 0.89 15.23 0.35
N GLN A 104 0.37 16.45 0.42
CA GLN A 104 0.24 17.16 1.70
C GLN A 104 -0.79 16.52 2.64
N GLN A 105 -1.94 16.08 2.11
CA GLN A 105 -2.98 15.42 2.88
C GLN A 105 -2.52 14.05 3.37
N ASP A 106 -1.85 13.27 2.52
CA ASP A 106 -1.26 11.99 2.92
C ASP A 106 -0.25 12.20 4.06
N ARG A 107 0.66 13.17 3.93
CA ARG A 107 1.63 13.52 4.98
C ARG A 107 0.98 14.00 6.27
N ALA A 108 -0.12 14.74 6.21
CA ALA A 108 -0.87 15.14 7.39
C ALA A 108 -1.46 13.90 8.10
N GLU A 109 -2.03 12.95 7.34
CA GLU A 109 -2.55 11.71 7.90
C GLU A 109 -1.44 10.82 8.48
N PHE A 110 -0.29 10.73 7.81
CA PHE A 110 0.86 9.97 8.31
C PHE A 110 1.36 10.50 9.64
N ARG A 111 1.41 11.83 9.81
CA ARG A 111 1.75 12.47 11.08
C ARG A 111 0.74 12.14 12.17
N ARG A 112 -0.56 12.17 11.85
CA ARG A 112 -1.63 11.79 12.78
C ARG A 112 -1.55 10.33 13.22
N LEU A 113 -1.09 9.45 12.35
CA LEU A 113 -1.01 7.99 12.58
C LEU A 113 0.39 7.51 13.00
N ARG A 114 1.32 8.43 13.27
CA ARG A 114 2.74 8.13 13.52
C ARG A 114 2.99 7.19 14.71
N ASP A 115 2.12 7.24 15.71
CA ASP A 115 2.21 6.36 16.88
C ASP A 115 1.62 4.95 16.62
N MET A 116 0.91 4.78 15.50
CA MET A 116 0.18 3.55 15.15
C MET A 116 0.84 2.79 13.99
N VAL A 117 1.51 3.51 13.08
CA VAL A 117 2.15 2.95 11.89
C VAL A 117 3.54 3.58 11.74
N SER A 118 4.57 2.75 11.60
CA SER A 118 5.89 3.22 11.19
C SER A 118 5.88 3.50 9.69
N ILE A 119 5.86 4.77 9.32
CA ILE A 119 5.83 5.22 7.93
C ILE A 119 7.19 5.78 7.55
N PHE A 120 7.79 5.23 6.50
CA PHE A 120 9.03 5.69 5.90
C PHE A 120 8.73 6.16 4.47
N GLU A 121 8.81 7.47 4.26
CA GLU A 121 8.78 8.09 2.94
C GLU A 121 10.24 8.36 2.53
N ILE A 122 10.74 7.68 1.50
CA ILE A 122 12.07 7.99 0.95
C ILE A 122 11.88 9.01 -0.15
N ALA A 123 12.38 10.23 0.08
CA ALA A 123 12.62 11.21 -0.98
C ALA A 123 13.79 10.70 -1.84
N THR A 124 13.61 10.67 -3.17
CA THR A 124 14.61 10.15 -4.12
C THR A 124 15.45 11.24 -4.76
#